data_AF-A0A800EUI6-F1
#
_entry.id   AF-A0A800EUI6-F1
#
_cell.length_a   1.000
_cell.length_b   1.000
_cell.length_c   1.000
_cell.angle_alpha   90.00
_cell.angle_beta   90.00
_cell.angle_gamma   90.00
#
_symmetry.space_group_name_H-M   'P 1'
#
loop_
_entity.id
_entity.type
_entity.pdbx_description
1 polymer ?
#
loop_
_entity_poly.entity_id
_entity_poly.type
_entity_poly.pdbx_seq_one_letter_code
_entity_poly.pdbx_strand_id
1 'polypeptide(L)'
;MTEVWSNDFDKWVFLDSTRDYYIYDPDTGIPLSLVEISHRLAEVMPGPATWEFPVQWQLPEKSMLDGVRIAYREGDNEHTVLSEDEIEGQELLTFKGHVQMPLRNDFASRPHPLPWRVSSNWGSHQFYCHYSEMFPRKEEYQHHTNRWQDFNPTLHQAELTLSETAGPGVLRVDVDTETPHFDVFLARVDSGDWRPYPTTGFEWRLHEGLNRLCVKTRNRAGVCGPESRASIVANR
;
A
#
# COMPACT_ATOMS: atom_id res chain seq x y z
N MET A 1 -2.71 5.85 -13.69
CA MET A 1 -2.82 5.03 -12.46
C MET A 1 -1.49 4.97 -11.72
N THR A 2 -1.48 5.42 -10.47
CA THR A 2 -0.37 5.30 -9.54
C THR A 2 -0.92 4.92 -8.16
N GLU A 3 -0.09 4.31 -7.31
CA GLU A 3 -0.39 4.17 -5.89
C GLU A 3 0.57 5.03 -5.09
N VAL A 4 0.02 5.71 -4.08
CA VAL A 4 0.78 6.63 -3.22
C VAL A 4 0.56 6.24 -1.78
N TRP A 5 1.61 6.29 -0.97
CA TRP A 5 1.50 6.10 0.47
C TRP A 5 0.92 7.34 1.15
N SER A 6 -0.11 7.16 1.97
CA SER A 6 -0.69 8.22 2.81
C SER A 6 -0.40 7.94 4.28
N ASN A 7 0.33 8.85 4.94
CA ASN A 7 0.53 8.81 6.39
C ASN A 7 -0.78 9.03 7.16
N ASP A 8 -1.73 9.77 6.60
CA ASP A 8 -3.00 10.10 7.28
C ASP A 8 -3.91 8.87 7.40
N PHE A 9 -3.84 7.97 6.42
CA PHE A 9 -4.59 6.72 6.40
C PHE A 9 -3.75 5.49 6.74
N ASP A 10 -2.43 5.66 6.90
CA ASP A 10 -1.44 4.60 7.16
C ASP A 10 -1.52 3.44 6.14
N LYS A 11 -1.67 3.80 4.86
CA LYS A 11 -1.85 2.83 3.76
C LYS A 11 -1.50 3.41 2.39
N TRP A 12 -1.41 2.50 1.42
CA TRP A 12 -1.40 2.84 0.01
C TRP A 12 -2.79 3.20 -0.49
N VAL A 13 -2.85 4.21 -1.37
CA VAL A 13 -4.08 4.69 -2.00
C VAL A 13 -3.89 4.78 -3.51
N PHE A 14 -4.89 4.35 -4.26
CA PHE A 14 -4.96 4.51 -5.70
C PHE A 14 -5.25 5.98 -6.03
N LEU A 15 -4.46 6.55 -6.94
CA LEU A 15 -4.73 7.85 -7.57
C LEU A 15 -4.60 7.72 -9.09
N ASP A 16 -5.47 8.40 -9.83
CA ASP A 16 -5.25 8.64 -11.25
C ASP A 16 -4.95 10.11 -11.51
N SER A 17 -3.69 10.40 -11.80
CA SER A 17 -3.24 11.76 -12.11
C SER A 17 -3.61 12.22 -13.52
N THR A 18 -4.05 11.32 -14.40
CA THR A 18 -4.47 11.69 -15.76
C THR A 18 -5.91 12.22 -15.74
N ARG A 19 -6.78 11.57 -14.97
CA ARG A 19 -8.21 11.93 -14.86
C ARG A 19 -8.56 12.63 -13.54
N ASP A 20 -7.57 12.94 -12.72
CA ASP A 20 -7.70 13.64 -11.44
C ASP A 20 -8.82 13.08 -10.54
N TYR A 21 -8.72 11.78 -10.24
CA TYR A 21 -9.67 11.12 -9.34
C TYR A 21 -9.02 10.02 -8.49
N TYR A 22 -9.73 9.65 -7.44
CA TYR A 22 -9.47 8.44 -6.67
C TYR A 22 -10.76 7.74 -6.25
N ILE A 23 -10.62 6.48 -5.84
CA ILE A 23 -11.74 5.65 -5.40
C ILE A 23 -11.66 5.51 -3.88
N TYR A 24 -12.80 5.60 -3.21
CA TYR A 24 -12.91 5.49 -1.76
C TYR A 24 -14.08 4.60 -1.34
N ASP A 25 -14.03 4.18 -0.07
CA ASP A 25 -15.10 3.46 0.59
C ASP A 25 -16.25 4.43 0.95
N PRO A 26 -17.48 4.22 0.44
CA PRO A 26 -18.56 5.19 0.61
C PRO A 26 -19.04 5.36 2.05
N ASP A 27 -18.82 4.39 2.94
CA ASP A 27 -19.31 4.42 4.31
C ASP A 27 -18.32 5.11 5.26
N THR A 28 -17.03 4.99 4.97
CA THR A 28 -15.94 5.52 5.81
C THR A 28 -15.28 6.77 5.23
N GLY A 29 -15.44 7.02 3.93
CA GLY A 29 -14.73 8.08 3.21
C GLY A 29 -13.24 7.79 2.97
N ILE A 30 -12.76 6.60 3.33
CA ILE A 30 -11.33 6.25 3.27
C ILE A 30 -10.96 5.84 1.83
N PRO A 31 -9.90 6.41 1.23
CA PRO A 31 -9.42 6.01 -0.09
C PRO A 31 -8.95 4.54 -0.13
N LEU A 32 -9.12 3.92 -1.29
CA LEU A 32 -8.81 2.51 -1.51
C LEU A 32 -7.50 2.33 -2.29
N SER A 33 -6.77 1.25 -2.00
CA SER A 33 -5.67 0.74 -2.82
C SER A 33 -6.20 -0.07 -4.01
N LEU A 34 -5.34 -0.34 -5.00
CA LEU A 34 -5.72 -1.16 -6.15
C LEU A 34 -6.11 -2.59 -5.75
N VAL A 35 -5.47 -3.15 -4.71
CA VAL A 35 -5.81 -4.49 -4.20
C VAL A 35 -7.20 -4.49 -3.56
N GLU A 36 -7.57 -3.45 -2.81
CA GLU A 36 -8.91 -3.35 -2.24
C GLU A 36 -9.98 -3.15 -3.30
N ILE A 37 -9.70 -2.33 -4.32
CA ILE A 37 -10.61 -2.16 -5.46
C ILE A 37 -10.77 -3.49 -6.21
N SER A 38 -9.68 -4.24 -6.42
CA SER A 38 -9.72 -5.59 -6.98
C SER A 38 -10.61 -6.52 -6.14
N HIS A 39 -10.49 -6.53 -4.82
CA HIS A 39 -11.34 -7.34 -3.94
C HIS A 39 -12.82 -6.96 -4.05
N ARG A 40 -13.16 -5.67 -4.10
CA ARG A 40 -14.55 -5.23 -4.28
C ARG A 40 -15.12 -5.61 -5.65
N LEU A 41 -14.30 -5.55 -6.69
CA LEU A 41 -14.71 -6.04 -8.01
C LEU A 41 -14.93 -7.56 -7.99
N ALA A 42 -14.11 -8.32 -7.26
CA ALA A 42 -14.27 -9.77 -7.13
C ALA A 42 -15.65 -10.16 -6.54
N GLU A 43 -16.22 -9.34 -5.65
CA GLU A 43 -17.52 -9.61 -5.03
C GLU A 43 -18.69 -9.61 -6.03
N VAL A 44 -18.54 -8.95 -7.18
CA VAL A 44 -19.60 -8.90 -8.23
C VAL A 44 -19.29 -9.79 -9.43
N MET A 45 -18.11 -10.41 -9.47
CA MET A 45 -17.73 -11.28 -10.58
C MET A 45 -18.61 -12.55 -10.61
N PRO A 46 -19.21 -12.90 -11.77
CA PRO A 46 -19.96 -14.16 -11.90
C PRO A 46 -19.10 -15.41 -11.75
N GLY A 47 -17.79 -15.30 -12.05
CA GLY A 47 -16.81 -16.35 -11.84
C GLY A 47 -15.37 -15.85 -12.08
N PRO A 48 -14.39 -16.75 -11.96
CA PRO A 48 -12.99 -16.40 -12.20
C PRO A 48 -12.76 -15.87 -13.61
N ALA A 49 -12.01 -14.77 -13.73
CA ALA A 49 -11.62 -14.19 -15.01
C ALA A 49 -10.50 -15.02 -15.66
N THR A 50 -10.86 -15.83 -16.65
CA THR A 50 -9.92 -16.66 -17.42
C THR A 50 -9.65 -16.08 -18.80
N TRP A 51 -8.79 -16.76 -19.57
CA TRP A 51 -8.55 -16.42 -20.97
C TRP A 51 -9.82 -16.55 -21.83
N GLU A 52 -10.61 -17.61 -21.57
CA GLU A 52 -11.87 -17.89 -22.27
C GLU A 52 -12.99 -16.95 -21.84
N PHE A 53 -13.01 -16.57 -20.56
CA PHE A 53 -14.04 -15.72 -19.98
C PHE A 53 -13.41 -14.50 -19.28
N PRO A 54 -12.92 -13.51 -20.02
CA PRO A 54 -12.30 -12.31 -19.44
C PRO A 54 -13.34 -11.43 -18.73
N VAL A 55 -12.88 -10.53 -17.85
CA VAL A 55 -13.74 -9.63 -17.03
C VAL A 55 -14.83 -8.94 -17.86
N GLN A 56 -14.45 -8.33 -18.98
CA GLN A 56 -15.36 -7.60 -19.86
C GLN A 56 -16.44 -8.48 -20.51
N TRP A 57 -16.15 -9.77 -20.71
CA TRP A 57 -17.14 -10.73 -21.23
C TRP A 57 -18.13 -11.13 -20.14
N GLN A 58 -17.66 -11.27 -18.90
CA GLN A 58 -18.50 -11.63 -17.76
C GLN A 58 -19.35 -10.47 -17.24
N LEU A 59 -18.93 -9.23 -17.51
CA LEU A 59 -19.63 -8.00 -17.13
C LEU A 59 -20.02 -7.20 -18.40
N PRO A 60 -20.93 -7.72 -19.25
CA PRO A 60 -21.28 -7.10 -20.52
C PRO A 60 -22.14 -5.84 -20.36
N GLU A 61 -22.82 -5.68 -19.22
CA GLU A 61 -23.65 -4.52 -18.91
C GLU A 61 -22.96 -3.64 -17.85
N LYS A 62 -22.80 -2.33 -18.14
CA LYS A 62 -22.17 -1.37 -17.22
C LYS A 62 -22.81 -1.39 -15.82
N SER A 63 -24.14 -1.56 -15.76
CA SER A 63 -24.93 -1.60 -14.52
C SER A 63 -24.52 -2.73 -13.56
N MET A 64 -23.86 -3.79 -14.05
CA MET A 64 -23.33 -4.84 -13.17
C MET A 64 -22.23 -4.30 -12.24
N LEU A 65 -21.54 -3.22 -12.65
CA LEU A 65 -20.51 -2.56 -11.85
C LEU A 65 -21.10 -1.68 -10.74
N ASP A 66 -22.40 -1.36 -10.79
CA ASP A 66 -23.09 -0.64 -9.70
C ASP A 66 -23.12 -1.45 -8.40
N GLY A 67 -22.98 -2.78 -8.50
CA GLY A 67 -22.82 -3.67 -7.35
C GLY A 67 -21.48 -3.52 -6.64
N VAL A 68 -20.46 -2.93 -7.29
CA VAL A 68 -19.15 -2.71 -6.68
C VAL A 68 -19.30 -1.57 -5.69
N ARG A 69 -19.23 -1.88 -4.39
CA ARG A 69 -19.44 -0.91 -3.32
C ARG A 69 -18.27 0.08 -3.23
N ILE A 70 -18.25 1.11 -4.07
CA ILE A 70 -17.23 2.16 -4.10
C ILE A 70 -17.84 3.53 -4.40
N ALA A 71 -17.09 4.59 -4.14
CA ALA A 71 -17.40 5.94 -4.61
C ALA A 71 -16.16 6.61 -5.19
N TYR A 72 -16.38 7.66 -5.97
CA TYR A 72 -15.35 8.40 -6.69
C TYR A 72 -15.23 9.80 -6.10
N ARG A 73 -14.00 10.25 -5.86
CA ARG A 73 -13.72 11.67 -5.63
C ARG A 73 -12.89 12.17 -6.79
N GLU A 74 -13.40 13.18 -7.45
CA GLU A 74 -12.77 13.86 -8.58
C GLU A 74 -12.46 15.31 -8.23
N GLY A 75 -11.52 15.91 -8.97
CA GLY A 75 -11.27 17.35 -8.92
C GLY A 75 -12.35 18.18 -9.60
N ASP A 76 -12.14 19.49 -9.63
CA ASP A 76 -13.02 20.46 -10.28
C ASP A 76 -12.77 20.50 -11.79
N ASN A 77 -13.13 19.41 -12.47
CA ASN A 77 -12.97 19.22 -13.91
C ASN A 77 -14.26 19.58 -14.66
N GLU A 78 -14.13 20.09 -15.88
CA GLU A 78 -15.29 20.41 -16.75
C GLU A 78 -16.14 19.16 -17.06
N HIS A 79 -15.50 18.00 -17.13
CA HIS A 79 -16.14 16.71 -17.36
C HIS A 79 -15.90 15.79 -16.18
N THR A 80 -16.97 15.11 -15.74
CA THR A 80 -16.89 14.09 -14.69
C THR A 80 -16.24 12.81 -15.22
N VAL A 81 -15.58 12.07 -14.34
CA VAL A 81 -15.06 10.72 -14.62
C VAL A 81 -16.17 9.68 -14.75
N LEU A 82 -17.42 10.02 -14.43
CA LEU A 82 -18.59 9.12 -14.46
C LEU A 82 -19.60 9.47 -15.58
N SER A 83 -19.19 10.19 -16.61
CA SER A 83 -20.05 10.57 -17.72
C SER A 83 -20.52 9.32 -18.50
N GLU A 84 -21.62 9.44 -19.24
CA GLU A 84 -22.24 8.29 -19.93
C GLU A 84 -21.68 8.08 -21.34
N ASP A 85 -20.99 9.08 -21.90
CA ASP A 85 -20.72 9.22 -23.33
C ASP A 85 -19.35 8.67 -23.80
N GLU A 86 -18.42 8.31 -22.89
CA GLU A 86 -17.11 7.72 -23.23
C GLU A 86 -16.80 6.37 -22.54
N ILE A 87 -15.58 5.85 -22.71
CA ILE A 87 -15.04 4.74 -21.88
C ILE A 87 -14.71 5.32 -20.49
N GLU A 88 -15.69 5.25 -19.60
CA GLU A 88 -15.74 6.09 -18.39
C GLU A 88 -15.40 5.33 -17.11
N GLY A 89 -15.22 6.05 -16.00
CA GLY A 89 -14.60 5.62 -14.75
C GLY A 89 -15.11 4.30 -14.14
N GLN A 90 -16.38 3.95 -14.36
CA GLN A 90 -16.92 2.65 -13.98
C GLN A 90 -16.38 1.53 -14.86
N GLU A 91 -16.38 1.66 -16.20
CA GLU A 91 -15.76 0.65 -17.08
C GLU A 91 -14.28 0.48 -16.78
N LEU A 92 -13.59 1.53 -16.33
CA LEU A 92 -12.19 1.43 -15.88
C LEU A 92 -11.99 0.49 -14.68
N LEU A 93 -13.04 0.19 -13.91
CA LEU A 93 -12.99 -0.83 -12.87
C LEU A 93 -12.66 -2.21 -13.44
N THR A 94 -13.13 -2.53 -14.65
CA THR A 94 -12.86 -3.84 -15.28
C THR A 94 -11.38 -4.10 -15.49
N PHE A 95 -10.55 -3.05 -15.53
CA PHE A 95 -9.09 -3.14 -15.62
C PHE A 95 -8.39 -3.29 -14.26
N LYS A 96 -9.12 -3.19 -13.14
CA LYS A 96 -8.57 -3.23 -11.78
C LYS A 96 -8.66 -4.61 -11.11
N GLY A 97 -9.20 -5.61 -11.81
CA GLY A 97 -9.25 -6.99 -11.30
C GLY A 97 -7.87 -7.63 -11.20
N HIS A 98 -7.09 -7.58 -12.29
CA HIS A 98 -5.72 -8.11 -12.32
C HIS A 98 -4.71 -7.01 -12.04
N VAL A 99 -4.22 -6.94 -10.80
CA VAL A 99 -3.25 -5.93 -10.37
C VAL A 99 -1.83 -6.43 -10.62
N GLN A 100 -1.01 -5.60 -11.27
CA GLN A 100 0.38 -5.90 -11.60
C GLN A 100 1.26 -4.67 -11.44
N MET A 101 2.50 -4.87 -11.00
CA MET A 101 3.50 -3.81 -10.90
C MET A 101 4.83 -4.25 -11.52
N PRO A 102 5.56 -3.35 -12.19
CA PRO A 102 6.94 -3.64 -12.59
C PRO A 102 7.82 -3.73 -11.33
N LEU A 103 8.70 -4.73 -11.26
CA LEU A 103 9.69 -4.92 -10.18
C LEU A 103 10.79 -3.85 -10.16
N ARG A 104 10.77 -2.92 -11.12
CA ARG A 104 11.78 -1.88 -11.29
C ARG A 104 11.11 -0.52 -11.28
N ASN A 105 11.67 0.43 -10.53
CA ASN A 105 11.20 1.82 -10.46
C ASN A 105 12.31 2.87 -10.69
N ASP A 106 13.44 2.48 -11.30
CA ASP A 106 14.58 3.37 -11.57
C ASP A 106 14.62 3.89 -13.03
N PHE A 107 13.47 3.92 -13.73
CA PHE A 107 13.38 4.26 -15.16
C PHE A 107 14.00 5.61 -15.53
N ALA A 108 13.96 6.59 -14.63
CA ALA A 108 14.58 7.90 -14.86
C ALA A 108 16.13 7.84 -14.86
N SER A 109 16.71 6.96 -14.05
CA SER A 109 18.16 6.79 -13.93
C SER A 109 18.71 5.69 -14.84
N ARG A 110 17.90 4.68 -15.15
CA ARG A 110 18.22 3.56 -16.04
C ARG A 110 17.13 3.40 -17.10
N PRO A 111 17.26 4.05 -18.26
CA PRO A 111 16.18 4.12 -19.25
C PRO A 111 15.86 2.77 -19.90
N HIS A 112 16.79 1.80 -19.93
CA HIS A 112 16.58 0.48 -20.53
C HIS A 112 16.83 -0.67 -19.55
N PRO A 113 16.20 -1.85 -19.78
CA PRO A 113 15.07 -2.07 -20.70
C PRO A 113 13.77 -1.43 -20.21
N LEU A 114 13.01 -0.81 -21.11
CA LEU A 114 11.60 -0.49 -20.85
C LEU A 114 10.77 -1.76 -21.06
N PRO A 115 9.72 -2.00 -20.26
CA PRO A 115 8.73 -3.01 -20.58
C PRO A 115 8.20 -2.71 -21.99
N TRP A 116 8.15 -3.74 -22.84
CA TRP A 116 7.77 -3.64 -24.25
C TRP A 116 6.46 -2.85 -24.48
N ARG A 117 5.53 -2.92 -23.52
CA ARG A 117 4.44 -1.97 -23.29
C ARG A 117 3.95 -2.09 -21.85
N VAL A 118 3.80 -0.97 -21.13
CA VAL A 118 3.21 -0.95 -19.77
C VAL A 118 1.68 -1.02 -19.83
N SER A 119 1.08 -0.59 -20.94
CA SER A 119 -0.37 -0.47 -21.12
C SER A 119 -1.08 -1.69 -21.73
N SER A 120 -0.37 -2.80 -21.99
CA SER A 120 -0.94 -3.99 -22.65
C SER A 120 -0.31 -5.27 -22.10
N ASN A 121 -1.11 -6.34 -21.98
CA ASN A 121 -0.79 -7.67 -21.42
C ASN A 121 0.33 -8.42 -22.16
N TRP A 122 1.57 -7.94 -22.10
CA TRP A 122 2.73 -8.66 -22.62
C TRP A 122 3.59 -9.06 -21.43
N GLY A 123 3.27 -10.23 -20.89
CA GLY A 123 3.87 -10.71 -19.66
C GLY A 123 5.37 -10.96 -19.78
N SER A 124 6.05 -10.83 -18.65
CA SER A 124 7.49 -11.01 -18.54
C SER A 124 7.88 -11.25 -17.07
N HIS A 125 9.14 -11.64 -16.85
CA HIS A 125 9.73 -11.74 -15.50
C HIS A 125 9.97 -10.38 -14.84
N GLN A 126 9.59 -9.27 -15.47
CA GLN A 126 9.77 -7.92 -14.93
C GLN A 126 8.55 -7.45 -14.13
N PHE A 127 7.46 -8.20 -14.14
CA PHE A 127 6.23 -7.86 -13.43
C PHE A 127 5.99 -8.81 -12.27
N TYR A 128 5.43 -8.25 -11.21
CA TYR A 128 4.88 -8.99 -10.09
C TYR A 128 3.38 -8.76 -10.04
N CYS A 129 2.61 -9.85 -9.92
CA CYS A 129 1.16 -9.81 -10.05
C CYS A 129 0.47 -10.26 -8.77
N HIS A 130 -0.54 -9.52 -8.34
CA HIS A 130 -1.44 -9.97 -7.30
C HIS A 130 -2.46 -10.93 -7.92
N TYR A 131 -2.77 -12.05 -7.25
CA TYR A 131 -3.83 -12.98 -7.68
C TYR A 131 -4.82 -13.24 -6.55
N SER A 132 -6.06 -13.51 -6.93
CA SER A 132 -7.15 -13.94 -6.07
C SER A 132 -7.92 -15.08 -6.73
N GLU A 133 -8.99 -15.57 -6.08
CA GLU A 133 -9.85 -16.61 -6.67
C GLU A 133 -10.56 -16.12 -7.94
N MET A 134 -11.11 -14.90 -7.91
CA MET A 134 -11.82 -14.31 -9.06
C MET A 134 -10.87 -13.72 -10.11
N PHE A 135 -9.63 -13.40 -9.74
CA PHE A 135 -8.59 -12.92 -10.65
C PHE A 135 -7.37 -13.85 -10.56
N PRO A 136 -7.42 -15.03 -11.20
CA PRO A 136 -6.42 -16.07 -11.05
C PRO A 136 -5.08 -15.68 -11.68
N ARG A 137 -4.07 -16.52 -11.45
CA ARG A 137 -2.74 -16.33 -12.04
C ARG A 137 -2.83 -16.35 -13.56
N LYS A 138 -2.26 -15.33 -14.16
CA LYS A 138 -2.09 -15.19 -15.61
C LYS A 138 -0.78 -15.86 -16.06
N GLU A 139 -0.87 -16.75 -17.03
CA GLU A 139 0.27 -17.57 -17.50
C GLU A 139 1.36 -16.73 -18.17
N GLU A 140 1.02 -15.55 -18.70
CA GLU A 140 2.00 -14.67 -19.32
C GLU A 140 3.01 -14.07 -18.32
N TYR A 141 2.71 -14.06 -17.03
CA TYR A 141 3.58 -13.51 -15.98
C TYR A 141 4.30 -14.62 -15.20
N GLN A 142 5.53 -14.35 -14.74
CA GLN A 142 6.34 -15.36 -14.01
C GLN A 142 6.26 -15.25 -12.49
N HIS A 143 5.89 -14.08 -11.98
CA HIS A 143 5.90 -13.80 -10.55
C HIS A 143 4.50 -13.40 -10.10
N HIS A 144 3.96 -14.15 -9.13
CA HIS A 144 2.65 -13.90 -8.56
C HIS A 144 2.68 -14.03 -7.04
N THR A 145 1.80 -13.30 -6.38
CA THR A 145 1.57 -13.37 -4.94
C THR A 145 0.11 -13.09 -4.61
N ASN A 146 -0.35 -13.63 -3.50
CA ASN A 146 -1.62 -13.26 -2.87
C ASN A 146 -1.39 -12.72 -1.46
N ARG A 147 -0.13 -12.38 -1.12
CA ARG A 147 0.21 -11.78 0.17
C ARG A 147 -0.09 -10.30 0.09
N TRP A 148 -0.89 -9.84 1.05
CA TRP A 148 -1.27 -8.43 1.18
C TRP A 148 -0.05 -7.50 1.25
N GLN A 149 0.97 -7.89 2.03
CA GLN A 149 2.15 -7.08 2.32
C GLN A 149 3.04 -6.85 1.10
N ASP A 150 2.97 -7.72 0.09
CA ASP A 150 3.79 -7.61 -1.10
C ASP A 150 3.34 -6.43 -1.99
N PHE A 151 2.06 -6.06 -1.94
CA PHE A 151 1.48 -4.91 -2.67
C PHE A 151 1.16 -3.72 -1.76
N ASN A 152 0.98 -3.95 -0.47
CA ASN A 152 0.69 -2.91 0.51
C ASN A 152 1.71 -2.95 1.67
N PRO A 153 3.03 -2.81 1.39
CA PRO A 153 4.02 -2.74 2.46
C PRO A 153 3.83 -1.47 3.28
N THR A 154 4.06 -1.53 4.59
CA THR A 154 4.08 -0.32 5.42
C THR A 154 5.27 0.55 5.03
N LEU A 155 5.03 1.82 4.70
CA LEU A 155 6.10 2.79 4.46
C LEU A 155 6.17 3.84 5.55
N HIS A 156 7.32 4.50 5.62
CA HIS A 156 7.51 5.66 6.49
C HIS A 156 7.19 5.38 7.97
N GLN A 157 7.27 4.13 8.42
CA GLN A 157 7.04 3.72 9.81
C GLN A 157 8.27 2.97 10.32
N ALA A 158 8.51 3.06 11.63
CA ALA A 158 9.61 2.34 12.28
C ALA A 158 9.19 0.91 12.62
N GLU A 159 9.91 -0.11 12.15
CA GLU A 159 9.74 -1.48 12.62
C GLU A 159 10.60 -1.67 13.89
N LEU A 160 10.02 -2.26 14.94
CA LEU A 160 10.70 -2.45 16.23
C LEU A 160 10.90 -3.94 16.50
N THR A 161 12.16 -4.34 16.64
CA THR A 161 12.54 -5.66 17.16
C THR A 161 13.09 -5.50 18.58
N LEU A 162 12.45 -6.16 19.54
CA LEU A 162 12.86 -6.15 20.95
C LEU A 162 13.54 -7.48 21.29
N SER A 163 14.72 -7.41 21.90
CA SER A 163 15.44 -8.58 22.39
C SER A 163 15.98 -8.36 23.80
N GLU A 164 16.06 -9.45 24.58
CA GLU A 164 16.69 -9.41 25.89
C GLU A 164 18.20 -9.19 25.77
N THR A 165 18.77 -8.53 26.77
CA THR A 165 20.23 -8.38 26.89
C THR A 165 20.73 -9.18 28.09
N ALA A 166 22.06 -9.27 28.24
CA ALA A 166 22.67 -9.81 29.45
C ALA A 166 22.41 -8.94 30.70
N GLY A 167 22.00 -7.68 30.53
CA GLY A 167 21.69 -6.77 31.63
C GLY A 167 20.25 -6.98 32.13
N PRO A 168 20.04 -7.24 33.43
CA PRO A 168 18.69 -7.38 33.97
C PRO A 168 17.91 -6.07 33.81
N GLY A 169 16.68 -6.17 33.31
CA GLY A 169 15.81 -5.02 33.07
C GLY A 169 16.27 -4.12 31.92
N VAL A 170 17.08 -4.63 30.99
CA VAL A 170 17.51 -3.89 29.78
C VAL A 170 17.16 -4.69 28.54
N LEU A 171 16.37 -4.06 27.66
CA LEU A 171 16.06 -4.60 26.34
C LEU A 171 16.90 -3.90 25.27
N ARG A 172 17.33 -4.65 24.27
CA ARG A 172 17.86 -4.10 23.02
C ARG A 172 16.67 -3.83 22.10
N VAL A 173 16.61 -2.61 21.59
CA VAL A 173 15.65 -2.19 20.56
C VAL A 173 16.43 -2.03 19.28
N ASP A 174 16.16 -2.88 18.29
CA ASP A 174 16.61 -2.69 16.92
C ASP A 174 15.46 -2.09 16.11
N VAL A 175 15.79 -1.11 15.28
CA VAL A 175 14.83 -0.30 14.52
C VAL A 175 15.20 -0.30 13.05
N ASP A 176 14.22 -0.65 12.22
CA ASP A 176 14.33 -0.61 10.77
C ASP A 176 13.21 0.26 10.16
N THR A 177 13.35 0.64 8.89
CA THR A 177 12.29 1.35 8.17
C THR A 177 12.48 1.37 6.65
N GLU A 178 11.38 1.27 5.94
CA GLU A 178 11.26 1.69 4.53
C GLU A 178 10.76 3.14 4.45
N THR A 179 11.62 4.10 4.82
CA THR A 179 11.33 5.54 4.73
C THR A 179 12.09 6.19 3.57
N PRO A 180 11.39 6.67 2.52
CA PRO A 180 12.01 7.43 1.44
C PRO A 180 12.74 8.66 1.97
N HIS A 181 14.00 8.85 1.54
CA HIS A 181 14.86 9.93 2.03
C HIS A 181 14.93 10.01 3.56
N PHE A 182 15.07 8.88 4.23
CA PHE A 182 15.24 8.80 5.69
C PHE A 182 16.29 9.81 6.22
N ASP A 183 15.95 10.46 7.33
CA ASP A 183 16.81 11.37 8.09
C ASP A 183 17.18 10.77 9.45
N VAL A 184 16.19 10.52 10.32
CA VAL A 184 16.44 10.07 11.68
C VAL A 184 15.25 9.33 12.30
N PHE A 185 15.50 8.46 13.28
CA PHE A 185 14.46 7.98 14.18
C PHE A 185 14.25 8.97 15.33
N LEU A 186 13.00 9.22 15.70
CA LEU A 186 12.63 9.93 16.91
C LEU A 186 12.04 8.92 17.87
N ALA A 187 12.58 8.81 19.08
CA ALA A 187 12.03 7.94 20.11
C ALA A 187 11.62 8.74 21.34
N ARG A 188 10.54 8.28 21.99
CA ARG A 188 10.02 8.78 23.24
C ARG A 188 9.80 7.60 24.18
N VAL A 189 10.37 7.69 25.36
CA VAL A 189 10.13 6.76 26.46
C VAL A 189 9.12 7.40 27.41
N ASP A 190 8.06 6.64 27.72
CA ASP A 190 6.90 7.05 28.51
C ASP A 190 6.30 8.39 28.06
N SER A 191 6.30 9.38 28.95
CA SER A 191 5.79 10.73 28.72
C SER A 191 6.92 11.76 28.52
N GLY A 192 8.15 11.29 28.29
CA GLY A 192 9.30 12.17 28.05
C GLY A 192 9.25 12.90 26.70
N ASP A 193 10.32 13.63 26.41
CA ASP A 193 10.49 14.32 25.14
C ASP A 193 10.91 13.38 24.00
N TRP A 194 10.55 13.75 22.78
CA TRP A 194 11.08 13.11 21.57
C TRP A 194 12.57 13.41 21.43
N ARG A 195 13.38 12.35 21.33
CA ARG A 195 14.83 12.45 21.15
C ARG A 195 15.25 11.82 19.82
N PRO A 196 16.22 12.41 19.10
CA PRO A 196 16.75 11.81 17.89
C PRO A 196 17.69 10.64 18.20
N TYR A 197 17.54 9.57 17.42
CA TYR A 197 18.39 8.39 17.41
C TYR A 197 18.87 8.14 15.97
N PRO A 198 20.14 8.43 15.66
CA PRO A 198 20.66 8.25 14.30
C PRO A 198 21.05 6.79 14.01
N THR A 199 21.05 5.91 15.02
CA THR A 199 21.43 4.50 14.89
C THR A 199 20.21 3.60 14.79
N THR A 200 20.36 2.47 14.11
CA THR A 200 19.34 1.40 13.95
C THR A 200 19.13 0.56 15.21
N GLY A 201 19.56 1.05 16.37
CA GLY A 201 19.15 0.45 17.64
C GLY A 201 19.82 1.05 18.87
N PHE A 202 19.19 0.84 20.02
CA PHE A 202 19.55 1.40 21.32
C PHE A 202 19.12 0.47 22.47
N GLU A 203 19.69 0.70 23.66
CA GLU A 203 19.25 0.03 24.89
C GLU A 203 18.07 0.77 25.53
N TRP A 204 17.03 0.04 25.88
CA TRP A 204 15.88 0.52 26.64
C TRP A 204 15.90 -0.07 28.04
N ARG A 205 16.20 0.78 29.02
CA ARG A 205 16.25 0.40 30.44
C ARG A 205 14.85 0.49 31.03
N LEU A 206 14.38 -0.63 31.59
CA LEU A 206 13.06 -0.75 32.17
C LEU A 206 13.10 -0.34 33.65
N HIS A 207 12.11 0.47 34.04
CA HIS A 207 11.77 0.71 35.44
C HIS A 207 10.64 -0.24 35.88
N GLU A 208 10.43 -0.35 37.18
CA GLU A 208 9.33 -1.13 37.73
C GLU A 208 7.97 -0.61 37.23
N GLY A 209 7.06 -1.51 36.87
CA GLY A 209 5.74 -1.19 36.35
C GLY A 209 5.69 -1.10 34.82
N LEU A 210 4.75 -0.29 34.31
CA LEU A 210 4.49 -0.13 32.87
C LEU A 210 5.51 0.82 32.23
N ASN A 211 6.24 0.32 31.26
CA ASN A 211 7.17 1.08 30.42
C ASN A 211 6.58 1.19 29.01
N ARG A 212 6.63 2.38 28.41
CA ARG A 212 6.17 2.62 27.04
C ARG A 212 7.28 3.17 26.18
N LEU A 213 7.41 2.66 24.97
CA LEU A 213 8.30 3.18 23.94
C LEU A 213 7.47 3.55 22.72
N CYS A 214 7.64 4.78 22.24
CA CYS A 214 7.13 5.21 20.94
C CYS A 214 8.32 5.56 20.05
N VAL A 215 8.33 5.08 18.81
CA VAL A 215 9.35 5.41 17.82
C VAL A 215 8.66 5.81 16.53
N LYS A 216 9.13 6.86 15.89
CA LYS A 216 8.69 7.27 14.55
C LYS A 216 9.89 7.67 13.72
N THR A 217 9.72 7.66 12.41
CA THR A 217 10.73 8.13 11.48
C THR A 217 10.50 9.59 11.14
N ARG A 218 11.57 10.26 10.68
CA ARG A 218 11.49 11.55 10.00
C ARG A 218 12.31 11.46 8.73
N ASN A 219 11.77 11.98 7.63
CA ASN A 219 12.51 12.10 6.37
C ASN A 219 13.26 13.43 6.26
N ARG A 220 14.09 13.60 5.23
CA ARG A 220 14.87 14.82 4.99
C ARG A 220 14.04 16.06 4.66
N ALA A 221 12.75 15.90 4.33
CA ALA A 221 11.81 17.00 4.19
C ALA A 221 11.18 17.42 5.54
N GLY A 222 11.55 16.76 6.64
CA GLY A 222 11.03 17.04 7.98
C GLY A 222 9.67 16.40 8.29
N VAL A 223 9.12 15.62 7.36
CA VAL A 223 7.84 14.91 7.55
C VAL A 223 8.07 13.71 8.45
N CYS A 224 7.22 13.54 9.47
CA CYS A 224 7.26 12.39 10.35
C CYS A 224 6.31 11.29 9.89
N GLY A 225 6.75 10.06 10.09
CA GLY A 225 5.97 8.85 9.95
C GLY A 225 4.96 8.59 11.08
N PRO A 226 4.08 7.60 10.92
CA PRO A 226 3.28 7.03 12.00
C PRO A 226 4.13 6.55 13.19
N GLU A 227 3.55 6.55 14.39
CA GLU A 227 4.21 6.09 15.61
C GLU A 227 4.09 4.58 15.80
N SER A 228 5.23 3.89 15.87
CA SER A 228 5.31 2.51 16.34
C SER A 228 5.46 2.46 17.85
N ARG A 229 4.77 1.52 18.49
CA ARG A 229 4.61 1.49 19.94
C ARG A 229 4.95 0.12 20.50
N ALA A 230 5.68 0.12 21.61
CA ALA A 230 5.90 -1.05 22.45
C ALA A 230 5.54 -0.74 23.91
N SER A 231 5.07 -1.74 24.64
CA SER A 231 4.74 -1.61 26.06
C SER A 231 5.15 -2.87 26.81
N ILE A 232 5.92 -2.70 27.88
CA ILE A 232 6.46 -3.80 28.69
C ILE A 232 6.14 -3.52 30.16
N VAL A 233 5.62 -4.53 30.86
CA VAL A 233 5.49 -4.48 32.32
C VAL A 233 6.67 -5.22 32.91
N ALA A 234 7.50 -4.51 33.66
CA ALA A 234 8.64 -5.10 34.36
C ALA A 234 8.37 -5.17 35.86
N ASN A 235 8.50 -6.37 36.42
CA ASN A 235 8.52 -6.58 37.87
C ASN A 235 9.99 -6.79 38.27
N ARG A 236 10.46 -6.01 39.23
CA ARG A 236 11.80 -6.21 39.81
C ARG A 236 11.75 -7.22 40.95
#